data_AF-A0A5S3YLZ7-F1
#
_entry.id   AF-A0A5S3YLZ7-F1
#
_cell.length_a   1.000
_cell.length_b   1.000
_cell.length_c   1.000
_cell.angle_alpha   90.00
_cell.angle_beta   90.00
_cell.angle_gamma   90.00
#
_symmetry.space_group_name_H-M   'P 1'
#
loop_
_entity.id
_entity.type
_entity.pdbx_description
1 polymer ?
#
loop_
_entity_poly.entity_id
_entity_poly.type
_entity_poly.pdbx_seq_one_letter_code
_entity_poly.pdbx_strand_id
1 'polypeptide(L)' 'AKLFELEMQAQNAEKQSQEDAKSDIGWGSQIRSYVLDDSRIKDLRTGVENRNTQVVLDGDLDKFIEASLKSGL' A
#
# COMPACT_ATOMS: atom_id res chain seq x y z
N ALA A 1 -26.22 16.56 22.90
CA ALA A 1 -26.67 15.87 21.67
C ALA A 1 -26.01 16.48 20.42
N LYS A 2 -26.27 17.75 20.07
CA LYS A 2 -25.74 18.38 18.84
C LYS A 2 -24.21 18.40 18.67
N LEU A 3 -23.46 18.58 19.77
CA LEU A 3 -21.99 18.61 19.70
C LEU A 3 -21.38 17.26 19.31
N PHE A 4 -21.95 16.17 19.82
CA PHE A 4 -21.51 14.80 19.50
C PHE A 4 -21.85 14.43 18.05
N GLU A 5 -23.01 14.87 17.57
CA GLU A 5 -23.42 14.67 16.18
C GLU A 5 -22.51 15.41 15.20
N LEU A 6 -22.11 16.65 15.51
CA LEU A 6 -21.14 17.41 14.71
C LEU A 6 -19.76 16.73 14.67
N GLU A 7 -19.27 16.24 15.81
CA GLU A 7 -18.00 15.51 15.88
C GLU A 7 -18.05 14.20 15.06
N MET A 8 -19.16 13.47 15.13
CA MET A 8 -19.37 12.28 14.33
C MET A 8 -19.40 12.58 12.83
N GLN A 9 -20.04 13.69 12.43
CA GLN A 9 -20.04 14.13 11.03
C GLN A 9 -18.63 14.50 10.55
N ALA A 10 -17.84 15.19 11.38
CA ALA A 10 -16.45 15.52 11.06
C ALA A 10 -15.59 14.27 10.86
N GLN A 11 -15.67 13.29 11.78
CA GLN A 11 -14.96 12.02 11.65
C GLN A 11 -15.37 11.22 10.42
N ASN A 12 -16.66 11.24 10.06
CA ASN A 12 -17.14 10.55 8.87
C ASN A 12 -16.65 11.24 7.59
N ALA A 13 -16.61 12.58 7.57
CA ALA A 13 -16.06 13.33 6.44
C ALA A 13 -14.56 13.07 6.25
N GLU A 14 -13.79 12.97 7.34
CA GLU A 14 -12.37 12.62 7.28
C GLU A 14 -12.13 11.16 6.82
N LYS A 15 -12.98 10.22 7.24
CA LYS A 15 -12.93 8.84 6.72
C LYS A 15 -13.27 8.80 5.23
N GLN A 16 -14.29 9.54 4.81
CA GLN A 16 -14.69 9.60 3.40
C GLN A 16 -13.57 10.18 2.54
N SER A 17 -12.91 11.25 2.98
CA SER A 17 -11.79 11.83 2.22
C SER A 17 -10.60 10.86 2.10
N GLN A 18 -10.35 10.04 3.12
CA GLN A 18 -9.33 8.98 3.05
C GLN A 18 -9.72 7.86 2.06
N GLU A 19 -10.98 7.42 2.08
CA GLU A 19 -11.46 6.40 1.13
C GLU A 19 -11.50 6.93 -0.31
N ASP A 20 -11.87 8.20 -0.53
CA ASP A 20 -11.86 8.83 -1.86
C ASP A 20 -10.43 9.00 -2.40
N ALA A 21 -9.45 9.21 -1.52
CA ALA A 21 -8.03 9.26 -1.88
C ALA A 21 -7.41 7.88 -2.12
N LYS A 22 -8.08 6.80 -1.71
CA LYS A 22 -7.60 5.43 -1.87
C LYS A 22 -7.58 5.07 -3.35
N SER A 23 -6.47 4.47 -3.79
CA SER A 23 -6.36 3.97 -5.16
C SER A 23 -7.37 2.85 -5.41
N ASP A 24 -7.88 2.79 -6.64
CA ASP A 24 -8.78 1.73 -7.10
C ASP A 24 -8.15 0.34 -6.93
N ILE A 25 -8.96 -0.70 -6.72
CA ILE A 25 -8.51 -2.10 -6.65
C ILE A 25 -8.66 -2.71 -8.05
N GLY A 26 -7.94 -2.13 -9.01
CA GLY A 26 -7.99 -2.49 -10.42
C GLY A 26 -6.63 -2.94 -10.96
N TRP A 27 -6.62 -3.53 -12.16
CA TRP A 27 -5.38 -4.02 -12.79
C TRP A 27 -4.34 -2.92 -13.09
N GLY A 28 -4.75 -1.64 -13.12
CA GLY A 28 -3.87 -0.50 -13.39
C GLY A 28 -3.19 0.10 -12.15
N SER A 29 -3.58 -0.29 -10.94
CA SER A 29 -3.09 0.29 -9.68
C SER A 29 -2.13 -0.63 -8.90
N GLN A 30 -1.71 -1.75 -9.51
CA GLN A 30 -0.82 -2.73 -8.88
C GLN A 30 0.56 -2.13 -8.57
N ILE A 31 0.98 -2.17 -7.30
CA ILE A 31 2.29 -1.66 -6.88
C ILE A 31 3.41 -2.71 -6.91
N ARG A 32 3.07 -4.00 -6.82
CA ARG A 32 4.04 -5.09 -6.67
C ARG A 32 3.53 -6.38 -7.29
N SER A 33 4.40 -7.05 -8.03
CA SER A 33 4.15 -8.34 -8.65
C SER A 33 4.80 -9.46 -7.83
N TYR A 34 4.01 -10.48 -7.49
CA TYR A 34 4.44 -11.67 -6.76
C TYR A 34 4.30 -12.89 -7.69
N VAL A 35 5.39 -13.27 -8.34
CA VAL A 35 5.47 -14.36 -9.33
C VAL A 35 6.20 -15.52 -8.68
N LEU A 36 5.46 -16.36 -7.96
CA LEU A 36 6.05 -17.36 -7.06
C LEU A 36 6.61 -18.59 -7.79
N ASP A 37 6.08 -18.93 -8.95
CA ASP A 37 6.59 -19.98 -9.84
C ASP A 37 8.01 -19.67 -10.36
N ASP A 38 8.32 -18.40 -10.59
CA ASP A 38 9.66 -17.90 -10.93
C ASP A 38 10.45 -17.40 -9.70
N SER A 39 9.96 -17.69 -8.48
CA SER A 39 10.53 -17.21 -7.22
C SER A 39 10.91 -15.73 -7.25
N ARG A 40 10.02 -14.85 -7.73
CA ARG A 40 10.30 -13.42 -7.91
C ARG A 40 9.21 -12.53 -7.33
N ILE A 41 9.62 -11.56 -6.52
CA ILE A 41 8.77 -10.45 -6.08
C ILE A 41 9.42 -9.14 -6.51
N LYS A 42 8.68 -8.30 -7.25
CA LYS A 42 9.18 -7.04 -7.81
C LYS A 42 8.21 -5.89 -7.55
N ASP A 43 8.69 -4.83 -6.91
CA ASP A 43 7.95 -3.56 -6.77
C ASP A 43 8.03 -2.79 -8.08
N LEU A 44 6.87 -2.46 -8.65
CA LEU A 44 6.75 -1.83 -9.96
C LEU A 44 7.02 -0.33 -9.90
N ARG A 45 6.91 0.28 -8.70
CA ARG A 45 7.14 1.71 -8.50
C ARG A 45 8.62 2.03 -8.32
N THR A 46 9.34 1.16 -7.60
CA THR A 46 10.76 1.36 -7.26
C THR A 46 11.71 0.49 -8.07
N GLY A 47 11.19 -0.55 -8.75
CA GLY A 47 11.98 -1.53 -9.50
C GLY A 47 12.71 -2.56 -8.63
N VAL A 48 12.64 -2.45 -7.30
CA VAL A 48 13.30 -3.37 -6.36
C VAL A 48 12.75 -4.78 -6.52
N GLU A 49 13.66 -5.76 -6.58
CA GLU A 49 13.34 -7.18 -6.68
C GLU A 49 13.92 -7.97 -5.49
N ASN A 50 13.21 -9.02 -5.08
CA ASN A 50 13.69 -10.07 -4.19
C ASN A 50 13.34 -11.46 -4.77
N ARG A 51 14.31 -12.38 -4.75
CA ARG A 51 14.13 -13.76 -5.22
C ARG A 51 13.95 -14.79 -4.11
N ASN A 52 14.19 -14.40 -2.87
CA ASN A 52 13.79 -15.20 -1.72
C ASN A 52 12.35 -14.82 -1.39
N THR A 53 11.39 -15.51 -1.99
CA THR A 53 9.97 -15.15 -1.86
C THR A 53 9.45 -15.43 -0.46
N GLN A 54 9.92 -16.50 0.18
CA GLN A 54 9.44 -16.91 1.49
C GLN A 54 9.70 -15.84 2.56
N VAL A 55 10.91 -15.26 2.61
CA VAL A 55 11.21 -14.23 3.62
C VAL A 55 10.35 -12.97 3.45
N VAL A 56 10.01 -12.61 2.21
CA VAL A 56 9.13 -11.47 1.92
C VAL A 56 7.70 -11.77 2.38
N LEU A 57 7.23 -13.01 2.18
CA LEU A 57 5.93 -13.46 2.68
C LEU A 57 5.90 -13.57 4.21
N ASP A 58 7.06 -13.85 4.82
CA ASP A 58 7.24 -13.89 6.28
C ASP A 58 7.43 -12.49 6.91
N GLY A 59 7.41 -11.42 6.10
CA GLY A 59 7.36 -10.03 6.57
C GLY A 59 8.61 -9.19 6.32
N ASP A 60 9.63 -9.70 5.61
CA ASP A 60 10.81 -8.93 5.20
C ASP A 60 10.46 -7.93 4.09
N LEU A 61 9.76 -6.85 4.46
CA LEU A 61 9.26 -5.80 3.58
C LEU A 61 10.09 -4.53 3.61
N ASP A 62 11.02 -4.40 4.56
CA ASP A 62 11.79 -3.18 4.81
C ASP A 62 12.51 -2.68 3.56
N LYS A 63 13.10 -3.61 2.79
CA LYS A 63 13.77 -3.29 1.51
C LYS A 63 12.85 -2.55 0.54
N PHE A 64 11.57 -2.91 0.47
CA PHE A 64 10.61 -2.25 -0.41
C PHE A 64 10.09 -0.93 0.16
N ILE A 65 9.86 -0.89 1.48
CA ILE A 65 9.37 0.31 2.18
C ILE A 65 10.41 1.42 2.09
N GLU A 66 11.67 1.14 2.46
CA GLU A 66 12.76 2.10 2.38
C GLU A 66 12.96 2.63 0.97
N ALA A 67 12.90 1.76 -0.04
CA ALA A 67 13.03 2.16 -1.43
C ALA A 67 11.89 3.09 -1.86
N SER A 68 10.65 2.84 -1.41
CA SER A 68 9.50 3.71 -1.68
C SER A 68 9.73 5.10 -1.08
N LEU A 69 10.12 5.15 0.20
CA LEU A 69 10.37 6.40 0.92
C LEU A 69 11.52 7.20 0.29
N LYS A 70 12.61 6.54 -0.12
CA LYS A 70 13.74 7.19 -0.81
C LYS A 70 13.37 7.75 -2.18
N SER A 71 12.40 7.13 -2.86
CA SER A 71 11.87 7.61 -4.15
C SER A 71 10.82 8.72 -4.02
N GLY A 72 10.46 9.13 -2.80
CA GLY A 72 9.46 10.17 -2.55
C GLY A 72 8.02 9.75 -2.86
N LEU A 73 7.74 8.44 -2.80
CA LEU A 73 6.43 7.83 -3.00
C LEU A 73 5.71 7.58 -1.67
#